data_AF-A0A8T3XLJ3-F1
#
_entry.id   AF-A0A8T3XLJ3-F1
#
_cell.length_a   1.000
_cell.length_b   1.000
_cell.length_c   1.000
_cell.angle_alpha   90.00
_cell.angle_beta   90.00
_cell.angle_gamma   90.00
#
_symmetry.space_group_name_H-M   'P 1'
#
loop_
_entity.id
_entity.type
_entity.pdbx_description
1 polymer ?
#
loop_
_entity_poly.entity_id
_entity_poly.type
_entity_poly.pdbx_seq_one_letter_code
_entity_poly.pdbx_strand_id
1 'polypeptide(L)'
;MYKNMVMLCPKCGSTNVYSDLSKDMMAWGASTRWLCKYCDYSSVVFPEIKKSEIKKFRKNIKLRTKEQEEIINEPTVTKGFTNKRFNFILLSLYLGGIVSSLVLLITYSITNKNYVIFIFILLLILAIGFGTLLNKLIKN
;
A
#
# COMPACT_ATOMS: atom_id res chain seq x y z
N MET A 1 -39.64 -22.81 1.35
CA MET A 1 -38.98 -22.32 0.11
C MET A 1 -39.74 -21.11 -0.42
N TYR A 2 -39.19 -19.89 -0.34
CA TYR A 2 -39.83 -18.71 -0.91
C TYR A 2 -39.75 -18.77 -2.44
N LYS A 3 -40.87 -19.08 -3.10
CA LYS A 3 -41.03 -19.43 -4.53
C LYS A 3 -40.54 -18.35 -5.54
N ASN A 4 -40.09 -17.18 -5.06
CA ASN A 4 -39.84 -15.97 -5.85
C ASN A 4 -38.50 -15.27 -5.58
N MET A 5 -37.56 -15.88 -4.84
CA MET A 5 -36.22 -15.32 -4.62
C MET A 5 -35.23 -15.88 -5.64
N VAL A 6 -34.29 -15.04 -6.08
CA VAL A 6 -33.19 -15.41 -6.96
C VAL A 6 -31.90 -14.77 -6.48
N MET A 7 -30.78 -15.49 -6.58
CA MET A 7 -29.46 -14.92 -6.34
C MET A 7 -29.02 -14.10 -7.55
N LEU A 8 -28.40 -12.95 -7.29
CA LEU A 8 -27.90 -12.05 -8.33
C LEU A 8 -26.46 -11.64 -8.07
N CYS A 9 -25.68 -11.56 -9.14
CA CYS A 9 -24.35 -10.98 -9.09
C CYS A 9 -24.43 -9.47 -8.74
N PRO A 10 -23.75 -9.00 -7.68
CA PRO A 10 -23.78 -7.59 -7.30
C PRO A 10 -23.00 -6.69 -8.27
N LYS A 11 -22.12 -7.28 -9.11
CA LYS A 11 -21.32 -6.53 -10.09
C LYS A 11 -22.04 -6.32 -11.42
N CYS A 12 -22.67 -7.36 -11.99
CA CYS A 12 -23.33 -7.25 -13.29
C CYS A 12 -24.85 -7.46 -13.27
N GLY A 13 -25.42 -7.88 -12.13
CA GLY A 13 -26.86 -8.15 -12.00
C GLY A 13 -27.34 -9.38 -12.78
N SER A 14 -26.43 -10.31 -13.12
CA SER A 14 -26.80 -11.59 -13.70
C SER A 14 -27.34 -12.54 -12.63
N THR A 15 -28.34 -13.34 -12.99
CA THR A 15 -28.89 -14.42 -12.15
C THR A 15 -28.16 -15.75 -12.33
N ASN A 16 -27.18 -15.80 -13.25
CA ASN A 16 -26.44 -17.02 -13.55
C ASN A 16 -25.19 -17.09 -12.66
N VAL A 17 -25.41 -17.60 -11.46
CA VAL A 17 -24.41 -17.72 -10.39
C VAL A 17 -24.37 -19.14 -9.87
N TYR A 18 -23.17 -19.63 -9.61
CA TYR A 18 -22.92 -21.01 -9.21
C TYR A 18 -21.87 -21.06 -8.10
N SER A 19 -21.92 -22.08 -7.25
CA SER A 19 -20.92 -22.26 -6.21
C SER A 19 -19.62 -22.81 -6.81
N ASP A 20 -18.49 -22.26 -6.39
CA ASP A 20 -17.17 -22.79 -6.69
C ASP A 20 -16.94 -24.07 -5.89
N LEU A 21 -17.01 -25.20 -6.59
CA LEU A 21 -16.76 -26.55 -6.07
C LEU A 21 -15.41 -27.09 -6.56
N SER A 22 -14.47 -26.21 -6.93
CA SER A 22 -13.13 -26.64 -7.32
C SER A 22 -12.46 -27.43 -6.19
N LYS A 23 -11.68 -28.45 -6.56
CA LYS A 23 -10.91 -29.29 -5.61
C LYS A 23 -9.98 -28.44 -4.76
N ASP A 24 -9.46 -27.35 -5.33
CA ASP A 24 -8.59 -26.42 -4.64
C ASP A 24 -9.31 -25.72 -3.50
N MET A 25 -10.53 -25.19 -3.70
CA MET A 25 -11.28 -24.54 -2.61
C MET A 25 -11.61 -25.52 -1.47
N MET A 26 -11.96 -26.76 -1.80
CA MET A 26 -12.22 -27.80 -0.79
C MET A 26 -10.97 -28.22 -0.02
N ALA A 27 -9.83 -28.42 -0.70
CA ALA A 27 -8.59 -28.84 -0.07
C ALA A 27 -8.03 -27.79 0.91
N TRP A 28 -8.25 -26.50 0.61
CA TRP A 28 -7.84 -25.39 1.47
C TRP A 28 -8.77 -25.16 2.66
N GLY A 29 -9.84 -25.94 2.80
CA GLY A 29 -10.87 -25.72 3.83
C GLY A 29 -11.55 -24.36 3.70
N ALA A 30 -11.49 -23.75 2.52
CA ALA A 30 -12.08 -22.44 2.27
C ALA A 30 -13.60 -22.55 2.19
N SER A 31 -14.30 -21.50 2.60
CA SER A 31 -15.74 -21.43 2.42
C SER A 31 -16.10 -21.43 0.95
N THR A 32 -17.17 -22.15 0.58
CA THR A 32 -17.71 -22.16 -0.79
C THR A 32 -18.03 -20.74 -1.22
N ARG A 33 -17.30 -20.26 -2.23
CA ARG A 33 -17.55 -18.97 -2.87
C ARG A 33 -18.59 -19.15 -3.97
N TRP A 34 -19.31 -18.10 -4.27
CA TRP A 34 -20.20 -18.01 -5.42
C TRP A 34 -19.48 -17.27 -6.55
N LEU A 35 -19.66 -17.76 -7.76
CA LEU A 35 -19.07 -17.25 -8.99
C LEU A 35 -20.18 -16.81 -9.94
N CYS A 36 -19.96 -15.67 -10.60
CA CYS A 36 -20.81 -15.22 -11.69
C CYS A 36 -20.26 -15.69 -13.05
N LYS A 37 -21.10 -16.33 -13.86
CA LYS A 37 -20.70 -16.85 -15.19
C LYS A 37 -20.30 -15.77 -16.20
N TYR A 38 -20.75 -14.53 -16.04
CA TYR A 38 -20.62 -13.50 -17.08
C TYR A 38 -19.52 -12.47 -16.82
N CYS A 39 -19.08 -12.30 -15.57
CA CYS A 39 -18.09 -11.28 -15.22
C CYS A 39 -17.02 -11.80 -14.26
N ASP A 40 -16.98 -13.12 -14.06
CA ASP A 40 -16.06 -13.85 -13.19
C ASP A 40 -15.95 -13.28 -11.77
N TYR A 41 -16.97 -12.56 -11.33
CA TYR A 41 -17.02 -12.01 -9.99
C TYR A 41 -17.22 -13.15 -8.99
N SER A 42 -16.26 -13.29 -8.07
CA SER A 42 -16.31 -14.24 -6.97
C SER A 42 -16.59 -13.53 -5.64
N SER A 43 -17.52 -14.03 -4.85
CA SER A 43 -17.80 -13.54 -3.49
C SER A 43 -18.36 -14.66 -2.63
N VAL A 44 -18.13 -14.60 -1.31
CA VAL A 44 -18.72 -15.55 -0.36
C VAL A 44 -20.24 -15.36 -0.25
N VAL A 45 -20.74 -14.15 -0.52
CA VAL A 45 -22.16 -13.81 -0.38
C VAL A 45 -22.66 -13.15 -1.64
N PHE A 46 -23.78 -13.66 -2.16
CA PHE A 46 -24.55 -13.05 -3.24
C PHE A 46 -25.92 -12.65 -2.71
N PRO A 47 -26.42 -11.45 -3.04
CA PRO A 47 -27.73 -11.01 -2.60
C PRO A 47 -28.84 -11.88 -3.20
N GLU A 48 -29.73 -12.35 -2.32
CA GLU A 48 -31.00 -12.96 -2.71
C GLU A 48 -32.08 -11.88 -2.81
N ILE A 49 -32.70 -11.77 -3.98
CA ILE A 49 -33.65 -10.69 -4.27
C ILE A 49 -34.92 -11.29 -4.87
N LYS A 50 -36.07 -10.68 -4.58
CA LYS A 50 -37.33 -11.04 -5.22
C LYS A 50 -37.28 -10.78 -6.72
N LYS A 51 -37.89 -11.66 -7.52
CA LYS A 51 -37.94 -11.52 -8.99
C LYS A 51 -38.48 -10.17 -9.47
N SER A 52 -39.42 -9.57 -8.73
CA SER A 52 -39.99 -8.24 -9.01
C SER A 52 -38.97 -7.10 -8.89
N GLU A 53 -37.96 -7.25 -8.03
CA GLU A 53 -37.01 -6.19 -7.69
C GLU A 53 -35.72 -6.24 -8.52
N ILE A 54 -35.54 -7.26 -9.37
CA ILE A 54 -34.35 -7.44 -10.22
C ILE A 54 -34.07 -6.19 -11.07
N LYS A 55 -35.12 -5.60 -11.66
CA LYS A 55 -34.98 -4.40 -12.50
C LYS A 55 -34.44 -3.22 -11.69
N LYS A 56 -34.96 -3.01 -10.47
CA LYS A 56 -34.50 -1.95 -9.57
C LYS A 56 -33.05 -2.17 -9.16
N PHE A 57 -32.69 -3.40 -8.82
CA PHE A 57 -31.32 -3.77 -8.46
C PHE A 57 -30.32 -3.50 -9.60
N ARG A 58 -30.64 -3.93 -10.83
CA ARG A 58 -29.78 -3.68 -12.00
C ARG A 58 -29.59 -2.19 -12.29
N LYS A 59 -30.62 -1.37 -12.07
CA LYS A 59 -30.51 0.09 -12.21
C LYS A 59 -29.54 0.68 -11.17
N ASN A 60 -29.64 0.23 -9.92
CA ASN A 60 -28.77 0.69 -8.84
C ASN A 60 -27.30 0.32 -9.07
N ILE A 61 -27.01 -0.87 -9.63
CA ILE A 61 -25.65 -1.26 -10.01
C ILE A 61 -25.06 -0.26 -11.00
N LYS A 62 -25.79 0.05 -12.07
CA LYS A 62 -25.32 0.99 -13.10
C LYS A 62 -25.06 2.39 -12.56
N LEU A 63 -25.89 2.84 -11.61
CA LEU A 63 -25.71 4.14 -10.95
C LEU A 63 -24.42 4.17 -10.12
N ARG A 64 -24.17 3.13 -9.32
CA ARG A 64 -22.94 3.01 -8.53
C ARG A 64 -21.68 3.00 -9.40
N THR A 65 -21.71 2.32 -10.54
CA THR A 65 -20.56 2.30 -11.46
C THR A 65 -20.24 3.70 -11.99
N LYS A 66 -21.26 4.49 -12.36
CA LYS A 66 -21.07 5.87 -12.83
C LYS A 66 -20.53 6.79 -11.74
N GLU A 67 -21.08 6.70 -10.54
CA GLU A 67 -20.63 7.49 -9.39
C GLU A 67 -19.16 7.15 -9.02
N GLN A 68 -18.79 5.87 -9.05
CA GLN A 68 -17.40 5.45 -8.83
C GLN A 68 -16.46 5.95 -9.92
N GLU A 69 -16.85 5.92 -11.20
CA GLU A 69 -16.06 6.49 -12.29
C GLU A 69 -15.83 7.99 -12.09
N GLU A 70 -16.83 8.73 -11.61
CA GLU A 70 -16.70 10.16 -11.28
C GLU A 70 -15.72 10.40 -10.13
N ILE A 71 -15.80 9.62 -9.05
CA ILE A 71 -14.90 9.72 -7.88
C ILE A 71 -13.45 9.34 -8.24
N ILE A 72 -13.24 8.33 -9.08
CA ILE A 72 -11.88 7.91 -9.49
C ILE A 72 -11.20 8.97 -10.37
N ASN A 73 -11.99 9.74 -11.13
CA ASN A 73 -11.48 10.82 -11.97
C ASN A 73 -11.13 12.08 -11.18
N GLU A 74 -11.56 12.19 -9.91
CA GLU A 74 -11.00 13.17 -9.01
C GLU A 74 -9.61 12.69 -8.56
N PRO A 75 -8.55 13.52 -8.73
CA PRO A 75 -7.26 13.17 -8.19
C PRO A 75 -7.40 13.04 -6.68
N THR A 76 -7.40 11.80 -6.19
CA THR A 76 -7.37 11.53 -4.76
C THR A 76 -6.07 12.11 -4.24
N VAL A 77 -6.14 13.31 -3.65
CA VAL A 77 -5.04 13.89 -2.89
C VAL A 77 -4.94 13.08 -1.61
N THR A 78 -4.38 11.87 -1.73
CA THR A 78 -3.96 11.12 -0.56
C THR A 78 -3.00 12.04 0.17
N LYS A 79 -3.41 12.52 1.35
CA LYS A 79 -2.53 13.15 2.33
C LYS A 79 -1.56 12.07 2.85
N GLY A 80 -0.76 11.50 1.96
CA GLY A 80 0.23 10.50 2.28
C GLY A 80 1.28 11.15 3.16
N PHE A 81 1.54 10.53 4.31
CA PHE A 81 2.79 10.45 5.11
C PHE A 81 3.75 11.66 5.16
N THR A 82 3.30 12.85 4.79
CA THR A 82 4.02 14.13 4.79
C THR A 82 3.75 14.86 6.09
N ASN A 83 3.55 14.11 7.17
CA ASN A 83 3.39 14.70 8.48
C ASN A 83 4.77 15.22 8.91
N LYS A 84 4.91 16.54 8.98
CA LYS A 84 6.13 17.26 9.37
C LYS A 84 6.76 16.69 10.65
N ARG A 85 5.94 16.12 11.55
CA ARG A 85 6.40 15.44 12.78
C ARG A 85 7.17 14.14 12.51
N PHE A 86 6.78 13.35 11.50
CA PHE A 86 7.46 12.09 11.16
C PHE A 86 8.85 12.35 10.59
N ASN A 87 8.97 13.35 9.69
CA ASN A 87 10.27 13.77 9.16
C ASN A 87 11.19 14.33 10.25
N PHE A 88 10.64 15.03 11.26
CA PHE A 88 11.43 15.53 12.38
C PHE A 88 12.02 14.40 13.24
N ILE A 89 11.25 13.33 13.50
CA ILE A 89 11.71 12.16 14.26
C ILE A 89 12.80 11.40 13.50
N LEU A 90 12.63 11.20 12.19
CA LEU A 90 13.65 10.56 11.36
C LEU A 90 14.94 11.37 11.31
N LEU A 91 14.83 12.69 11.18
CA LEU A 91 15.98 13.59 11.17
C LEU A 91 16.71 13.59 12.53
N SER A 92 15.98 13.58 13.65
CA SER A 92 16.59 13.56 14.98
C SER A 92 17.33 12.24 15.26
N LEU A 93 16.78 11.10 14.82
CA LEU A 93 17.45 9.80 14.93
C LEU A 93 18.74 9.75 14.10
N TYR A 94 18.70 10.28 12.87
CA TYR A 94 19.88 10.34 12.02
C TYR A 94 21.00 11.20 12.62
N LEU A 95 20.66 12.40 13.12
CA LEU A 95 21.62 13.29 13.78
C LEU A 95 22.17 12.67 15.07
N GLY A 96 21.32 12.02 15.87
CA GLY A 96 21.74 11.30 17.08
C GLY A 96 22.76 10.19 16.78
N GLY A 97 22.56 9.44 15.69
CA GLY A 97 23.50 8.40 15.24
C GLY A 97 24.87 8.96 14.86
N ILE A 98 24.91 10.10 14.17
CA ILE A 98 26.16 10.78 13.80
C ILE A 98 26.91 11.24 15.05
N VAL A 99 26.22 11.92 15.98
CA VAL A 99 26.85 12.42 17.22
C VAL A 99 27.38 11.27 18.06
N SER A 100 26.60 10.20 18.22
CA SER A 100 27.04 8.99 18.94
C SER A 100 28.31 8.38 18.33
N SER A 101 28.35 8.26 17.01
CA SER A 101 29.51 7.72 16.29
C SER A 101 30.77 8.59 16.47
N LEU A 102 30.62 9.92 16.45
CA LEU A 102 31.73 10.86 16.69
C LEU A 102 32.26 10.76 18.12
N VAL A 103 31.38 10.63 19.12
CA VAL A 103 31.80 10.47 20.53
C VAL A 103 32.60 9.18 20.72
N LEU A 104 32.17 8.08 20.08
CA LEU A 104 32.93 6.82 20.09
C LEU A 104 34.31 6.96 19.44
N LEU A 105 34.40 7.66 18.31
CA LEU A 105 35.69 7.92 17.66
C LEU A 105 36.62 8.78 18.52
N ILE A 106 36.10 9.80 19.20
CA ILE A 106 36.90 10.66 20.08
C ILE A 106 37.39 9.89 21.31
N THR A 107 36.50 9.16 21.99
CA THR A 107 36.87 8.36 23.17
C THR A 107 37.88 7.26 22.83
N TYR A 108 37.73 6.62 21.67
CA TYR A 108 38.70 5.64 21.15
C TYR A 108 40.05 6.28 20.76
N SER A 109 40.02 7.50 20.19
CA SER A 109 41.24 8.25 19.84
C SER A 109 42.08 8.64 21.06
N ILE A 110 41.43 9.02 22.17
CA ILE A 110 42.11 9.38 23.43
C ILE A 110 42.84 8.18 24.04
N THR A 111 42.27 6.98 23.90
CA THR A 111 42.87 5.75 24.46
C THR A 111 44.03 5.22 23.62
N ASN A 112 44.12 5.56 22.34
CA ASN A 112 45.06 4.94 21.40
C ASN A 112 45.71 5.97 20.46
N LYS A 113 46.90 6.48 20.85
CA LYS A 113 47.60 7.61 20.18
C LYS A 113 47.85 7.45 18.67
N ASN A 114 47.89 6.23 18.15
CA ASN A 114 48.16 5.99 16.71
C ASN A 114 46.94 6.21 15.80
N TYR A 115 45.72 6.31 16.34
CA TYR A 115 44.50 6.43 15.54
C TYR A 115 44.09 7.87 15.19
N VAL A 116 44.73 8.87 15.80
CA VAL A 116 44.51 10.30 15.49
C VAL A 116 44.77 10.57 14.00
N ILE A 117 45.81 9.97 13.44
CA ILE A 117 46.17 10.10 12.01
C ILE A 117 45.09 9.46 11.12
N PHE A 118 44.54 8.31 11.52
CA PHE A 118 43.53 7.59 10.74
C PHE A 118 42.20 8.35 10.68
N ILE A 119 41.80 8.99 11.79
CA ILE A 119 40.61 9.85 11.86
C ILE A 119 40.79 11.10 10.99
N PHE A 120 41.99 11.69 10.99
CA PHE A 120 42.29 12.86 10.15
C PHE A 120 42.20 12.51 8.65
N ILE A 121 42.70 11.33 8.27
CA ILE A 121 42.59 10.82 6.89
C ILE A 121 41.13 10.57 6.51
N LEU A 122 40.32 9.96 7.41
CA LEU A 122 38.90 9.70 7.16
C LEU A 122 38.11 11.01 6.96
N LEU A 123 38.37 12.04 7.79
CA LEU A 123 37.74 13.35 7.67
C LEU A 123 38.12 14.07 6.38
N LEU A 124 39.37 13.95 5.93
CA LEU A 124 39.82 14.48 4.64
C LEU A 124 39.08 13.79 3.48
N ILE A 125 38.92 12.47 3.52
CA ILE A 125 38.18 11.73 2.48
C ILE A 125 36.72 12.17 2.44
N LEU A 126 36.07 12.34 3.60
CA LEU A 126 34.69 12.81 3.67
C LEU A 126 34.54 14.25 3.16
N ALA A 127 35.48 15.16 3.48
CA ALA A 127 35.46 16.53 3.00
C ALA A 127 35.63 16.63 1.47
N ILE A 128 36.53 15.82 0.90
CA ILE A 128 36.73 15.74 -0.56
C ILE A 128 35.47 15.16 -1.22
N GLY A 129 34.92 14.08 -0.68
CA GLY A 129 33.68 13.47 -1.17
C GLY A 129 32.51 14.45 -1.18
N PHE A 130 32.31 15.19 -0.08
CA PHE A 130 31.24 16.19 0.03
C PHE A 130 31.42 17.36 -0.97
N GLY A 131 32.66 17.82 -1.18
CA GLY A 131 32.96 18.87 -2.16
C GLY A 131 32.62 18.47 -3.60
N THR A 132 32.93 17.22 -3.99
CA THR A 132 32.56 16.72 -5.32
C THR A 132 31.06 16.57 -5.51
N LEU A 133 30.33 16.20 -4.45
CA LEU A 133 28.87 16.07 -4.48
C LEU A 133 28.18 17.44 -4.61
N LEU A 134 28.66 18.46 -3.87
CA LEU A 134 28.16 19.83 -3.95
C LEU A 134 28.42 20.47 -5.32
N ASN A 135 29.61 20.25 -5.90
CA ASN A 135 29.95 20.79 -7.22
C ASN A 135 29.05 20.19 -8.33
N LYS A 136 28.64 18.92 -8.16
CA LYS A 136 27.70 18.26 -9.08
C LYS A 136 26.26 18.76 -8.94
N LEU A 137 25.86 19.22 -7.76
CA LEU A 137 24.54 19.82 -7.50
C LEU A 137 24.42 21.28 -7.95
N ILE A 138 25.52 22.02 -8.04
CA ILE A 138 25.51 23.44 -8.46
C ILE A 138 25.54 23.58 -10.00
N LYS A 139 26.07 22.59 -10.71
CA LYS A 139 26.20 22.61 -12.18
C LYS A 139 24.95 22.10 -12.93
N ASN A 140 23.93 21.63 -12.22
CA ASN A 140 22.73 21.01 -12.77
C ASN A 140 21.50 21.78 -12.31
#